data_AF-A0A2R9UEY7-F1
#
_entry.id   AF-A0A2R9UEY7-F1
#
_cell.length_a   1.000
_cell.length_b   1.000
_cell.length_c   1.000
_cell.angle_alpha   90.00
_cell.angle_beta   90.00
_cell.angle_gamma   90.00
#
_symmetry.space_group_name_H-M   'P 1'
#
loop_
_entity.id
_entity.type
_entity.pdbx_description
1 polymer ?
#
loop_
_entity_poly.entity_id
_entity_poly.type
_entity_poly.pdbx_seq_one_letter_code
_entity_poly.pdbx_strand_id
1 'polypeptide(L)'
;MNRRTVLERTDHSGFHMVVNGRRPVGYCAHHAPHATEAEARECFGQYQRDRVREHGRARWTSCMLKGCTAPAQRMFEVEGDGYALAVLCDEHATKETAIQVMQLDGPAGDAWFS
;
A
#
# COMPACT_ATOMS: atom_id res chain seq x y z
N MET A 1 1.22 8.77 -14.30
CA MET A 1 1.54 7.88 -13.17
C MET A 1 1.77 8.76 -11.94
N ASN A 2 1.02 8.57 -10.85
CA ASN A 2 1.13 9.41 -9.66
C ASN A 2 2.30 8.93 -8.80
N ARG A 3 3.41 9.67 -8.79
CA ARG A 3 4.62 9.30 -8.03
C ARG A 3 4.41 9.67 -6.56
N ARG A 4 4.49 8.68 -5.66
CA ARG A 4 4.48 8.90 -4.21
C ARG A 4 5.92 8.94 -3.70
N THR A 5 6.24 9.93 -2.90
CA THR A 5 7.58 10.14 -2.34
C THR A 5 7.46 10.84 -1.01
N VAL A 6 8.36 10.56 -0.09
CA VAL A 6 8.54 11.42 1.08
C VAL A 6 9.23 12.69 0.63
N LEU A 7 8.75 13.84 1.11
CA LEU A 7 9.44 15.12 0.95
C LEU A 7 9.48 15.85 2.29
N GLU A 8 10.64 16.44 2.59
CA GLU A 8 10.73 17.49 3.59
C GLU A 8 10.01 18.75 3.08
N ARG A 9 9.28 19.43 3.96
CA ARG A 9 8.67 20.70 3.62
C ARG A 9 9.71 21.81 3.47
N THR A 10 9.41 22.78 2.62
CA THR A 10 10.32 23.92 2.33
C THR A 10 10.61 24.80 3.55
N ASP A 11 9.76 24.75 4.57
CA ASP A 11 9.91 25.45 5.84
C ASP A 11 10.68 24.63 6.90
N HIS A 12 11.24 23.47 6.52
CA HIS A 12 11.95 22.54 7.41
C HIS A 12 11.13 22.07 8.62
N SER A 13 9.80 22.16 8.55
CA SER A 13 8.92 21.72 9.64
C SER A 13 8.77 20.20 9.75
N GLY A 14 9.34 19.45 8.80
CA GLY A 14 9.35 17.98 8.79
C GLY A 14 8.91 17.37 7.47
N PHE A 15 8.52 16.10 7.51
CA PHE A 15 8.32 15.23 6.35
C PHE A 15 6.87 14.81 6.18
N HIS A 16 6.42 14.71 4.92
CA HIS A 16 5.16 14.08 4.55
C HIS A 16 5.36 13.15 3.37
N MET A 17 4.55 12.09 3.31
CA MET A 17 4.34 11.40 2.04
C MET A 17 3.50 12.30 1.14
N VAL A 18 3.96 12.57 -0.08
CA VAL A 18 3.29 13.43 -1.04
C VAL A 18 3.07 12.73 -2.38
N VAL A 19 2.07 13.20 -3.13
CA VAL A 19 1.84 12.80 -4.52
C VAL A 19 2.38 13.85 -5.50
N ASN A 20 3.12 13.39 -6.51
CA ASN A 20 3.76 14.22 -7.54
C ASN A 20 4.57 15.40 -6.99
N GLY A 21 5.15 15.23 -5.79
CA GLY A 21 5.96 16.24 -5.12
C GLY A 21 5.20 17.49 -4.64
N ARG A 22 3.87 17.42 -4.50
CA ARG A 22 3.05 18.63 -4.27
C ARG A 22 2.25 18.62 -2.99
N ARG A 23 1.42 17.60 -2.79
CA ARG A 23 0.41 17.59 -1.71
C ARG A 23 0.56 16.35 -0.84
N PRO A 24 0.48 16.48 0.49
CA PRO A 24 0.40 15.33 1.39
C PRO A 24 -0.72 14.39 0.98
N VAL A 25 -0.51 13.09 1.16
CA VAL A 25 -1.44 12.04 0.75
C VAL A 25 -1.66 11.04 1.88
N GLY A 26 -2.81 10.36 1.86
CA GLY A 26 -3.21 9.45 2.92
C GLY A 26 -3.35 10.18 4.25
N TYR A 27 -2.91 9.55 5.35
CA TYR A 27 -2.97 10.17 6.66
C TYR A 27 -2.14 11.45 6.79
N CYS A 28 -1.05 11.61 6.02
CA CYS A 28 -0.25 12.84 5.99
C CYS A 28 -1.06 14.09 5.60
N ALA A 29 -2.22 13.95 4.95
CA ALA A 29 -3.10 15.07 4.62
C ALA A 29 -3.87 15.64 5.83
N HIS A 30 -3.80 14.98 6.99
CA HIS A 30 -4.68 15.26 8.14
C HIS A 30 -3.93 15.61 9.43
N HIS A 31 -2.61 15.70 9.42
CA HIS A 31 -1.81 16.04 10.61
C HIS A 31 -0.55 16.84 10.25
N ALA A 32 0.14 17.35 11.29
CA ALA A 32 1.41 18.07 11.14
C ALA A 32 2.53 17.19 10.55
N PRO A 33 3.57 17.76 9.93
CA PRO A 33 4.69 16.99 9.38
C PRO A 33 5.37 16.09 10.41
N HIS A 34 5.89 14.96 9.95
CA HIS A 34 6.67 14.04 10.77
C HIS A 34 8.08 14.56 11.02
N ALA A 35 8.71 14.17 12.12
CA ALA A 35 10.07 14.57 12.41
C ALA A 35 11.09 13.89 11.49
N THR A 36 10.77 12.70 10.98
CA THR A 36 11.65 11.91 10.13
C THR A 36 10.96 11.37 8.88
N GLU A 37 11.76 11.01 7.86
CA GLU A 37 11.23 10.32 6.68
C GLU A 37 10.59 8.98 7.03
N ALA A 38 11.19 8.21 7.93
CA ALA A 38 10.72 6.88 8.31
C ALA A 38 9.31 6.93 8.91
N GLU A 39 9.04 7.93 9.76
CA GLU A 39 7.70 8.16 10.32
C GLU A 39 6.66 8.49 9.24
N ALA A 40 7.04 9.28 8.22
CA ALA A 40 6.16 9.58 7.10
C ALA A 40 5.86 8.35 6.23
N ARG A 41 6.85 7.47 6.04
CA ARG A 41 6.67 6.18 5.35
C ARG A 41 5.76 5.24 6.14
N GLU A 42 5.97 5.13 7.44
CA GLU A 42 5.14 4.30 8.32
C GLU A 42 3.69 4.79 8.35
N CYS A 43 3.48 6.10 8.48
CA CYS A 43 2.17 6.72 8.44
C CYS A 43 1.42 6.41 7.14
N PHE A 44 2.11 6.48 5.99
CA PHE A 44 1.50 6.11 4.72
C PHE A 44 1.31 4.59 4.57
N GLY A 45 2.22 3.77 5.08
CA GLY A 45 2.07 2.32 5.10
C GLY A 45 0.83 1.89 5.90
N GLN A 46 0.60 2.49 7.06
CA GLN A 46 -0.62 2.29 7.85
C GLN A 46 -1.87 2.69 7.06
N TYR A 47 -1.85 3.84 6.38
CA TYR A 47 -2.94 4.25 5.48
C TYR A 47 -3.25 3.20 4.40
N GLN A 48 -2.22 2.62 3.77
CA GLN A 48 -2.41 1.57 2.76
C GLN A 48 -3.03 0.30 3.37
N ARG A 49 -2.50 -0.17 4.50
CA ARG A 49 -3.01 -1.35 5.22
C ARG A 49 -4.47 -1.18 5.65
N ASP A 50 -4.86 -0.01 6.12
CA ASP A 50 -6.23 0.26 6.56
C ASP A 50 -7.22 0.23 5.40
N ARG A 51 -6.78 0.59 4.18
CA ARG A 51 -7.59 0.61 2.96
C ARG A 51 -7.52 -0.68 2.13
N VAL A 52 -6.87 -1.74 2.59
CA VAL A 52 -6.96 -3.04 1.93
C VAL A 52 -8.39 -3.57 2.06
N ARG A 53 -8.99 -3.91 0.91
CA ARG A 53 -10.37 -4.44 0.82
C ARG A 53 -10.49 -5.50 -0.27
N GLU A 54 -11.48 -6.38 -0.13
CA GLU A 54 -11.89 -7.26 -1.24
C GLU A 54 -12.57 -6.42 -2.33
N HIS A 55 -12.14 -6.58 -3.57
CA HIS A 55 -12.62 -5.84 -4.74
C HIS A 55 -13.36 -6.72 -5.76
N GLY A 56 -13.24 -8.05 -5.67
CA GLY A 56 -13.99 -8.94 -6.56
C GLY A 56 -13.43 -10.35 -6.66
N ARG A 57 -13.63 -10.96 -7.84
CA ARG A 57 -13.16 -12.31 -8.15
C ARG A 57 -12.07 -12.33 -9.21
N ALA A 58 -11.13 -13.24 -9.08
CA ALA A 58 -10.10 -13.53 -10.08
C ALA A 58 -10.14 -15.02 -10.41
N ARG A 59 -10.21 -15.40 -11.68
CA ARG A 59 -10.25 -16.82 -12.13
C ARG A 59 -9.26 -17.14 -13.25
N TRP A 60 -8.33 -16.23 -13.49
CA TRP A 60 -7.39 -16.27 -14.61
C TRP A 60 -5.96 -16.64 -14.17
N THR A 61 -5.73 -16.90 -12.88
CA THR A 61 -4.40 -17.23 -12.32
C THR A 61 -4.51 -18.07 -11.04
N SER A 62 -3.37 -18.49 -10.49
CA SER A 62 -3.23 -19.12 -9.18
C SER A 62 -3.10 -18.09 -8.06
N CYS A 63 -3.29 -18.56 -6.82
CA CYS A 63 -3.06 -17.77 -5.61
C CYS A 63 -1.66 -17.15 -5.59
N MET A 64 -1.57 -15.87 -5.23
CA MET A 64 -0.31 -15.13 -5.15
C MET A 64 0.49 -15.39 -3.88
N LEU A 65 -0.07 -16.08 -2.89
CA LEU A 65 0.70 -16.46 -1.70
C LEU A 65 1.83 -17.41 -2.10
N LYS A 66 3.07 -17.06 -1.75
CA LYS A 66 4.25 -17.84 -2.10
C LYS A 66 4.10 -19.31 -1.67
N GLY A 67 4.24 -20.22 -2.63
CA GLY A 67 4.13 -21.66 -2.39
C GLY A 67 2.71 -22.24 -2.55
N CYS A 68 1.68 -21.40 -2.70
CA CYS A 68 0.34 -21.87 -3.04
C CYS A 68 0.16 -21.93 -4.56
N THR A 69 -0.40 -23.05 -5.05
CA THR A 69 -0.69 -23.24 -6.49
C THR A 69 -2.18 -23.33 -6.79
N ALA A 70 -3.04 -23.27 -5.76
CA ALA A 70 -4.49 -23.35 -5.90
C ALA A 70 -5.01 -22.23 -6.82
N PRO A 71 -6.07 -22.47 -7.61
CA PRO A 71 -6.69 -21.42 -8.43
C PRO A 71 -7.13 -20.24 -7.57
N ALA A 72 -6.78 -19.02 -7.98
CA ALA A 72 -7.31 -17.82 -7.33
C ALA A 72 -8.84 -17.77 -7.52
N GLN A 73 -9.53 -17.17 -6.56
CA GLN A 73 -10.96 -16.90 -6.61
C GLN A 73 -11.31 -15.49 -6.16
N ARG A 74 -10.52 -14.89 -5.25
CA ARG A 74 -10.76 -13.60 -4.61
C ARG A 74 -9.70 -12.60 -4.97
N MET A 75 -10.08 -11.33 -5.03
CA MET A 75 -9.24 -10.22 -5.41
C MET A 75 -9.32 -9.14 -4.33
N PHE A 76 -8.17 -8.67 -3.89
CA PHE A 76 -8.00 -7.57 -2.94
C PHE A 76 -7.19 -6.45 -3.58
N GLU A 77 -7.49 -5.21 -3.18
CA GLU A 77 -6.76 -4.02 -3.60
C GLU A 77 -6.55 -3.08 -2.41
N VAL A 78 -5.67 -2.09 -2.59
CA VAL A 78 -5.71 -0.87 -1.78
C VAL A 78 -6.70 0.10 -2.42
N GLU A 79 -7.74 0.50 -1.69
CA GLU A 79 -8.79 1.36 -2.22
C GLU A 79 -8.23 2.69 -2.76
N GLY A 80 -8.56 3.00 -4.01
CA GLY A 80 -8.15 4.23 -4.68
C GLY A 80 -6.68 4.24 -5.16
N ASP A 81 -5.95 3.13 -5.00
CA ASP A 81 -4.61 2.97 -5.56
C ASP A 81 -4.66 2.47 -7.01
N GLY A 82 -5.41 1.41 -7.27
CA GLY A 82 -5.59 0.82 -8.60
C GLY A 82 -4.38 0.02 -9.14
N TYR A 83 -3.30 -0.12 -8.36
CA TYR A 83 -2.08 -0.83 -8.76
C TYR A 83 -1.73 -1.99 -7.84
N ALA A 84 -1.85 -1.81 -6.52
CA ALA A 84 -1.68 -2.89 -5.56
C ALA A 84 -2.84 -3.89 -5.67
N LEU A 85 -2.50 -5.13 -6.02
CA LEU A 85 -3.46 -6.22 -6.24
C LEU A 85 -2.95 -7.50 -5.56
N ALA A 86 -3.82 -8.16 -4.79
CA ALA A 86 -3.61 -9.53 -4.34
C ALA A 86 -4.75 -10.41 -4.85
N VAL A 87 -4.40 -11.49 -5.56
CA VAL A 87 -5.38 -12.51 -5.98
C VAL A 87 -5.12 -13.82 -5.23
N LEU A 88 -6.13 -14.30 -4.51
CA LEU A 88 -6.00 -15.34 -3.50
C LEU A 88 -7.04 -16.44 -3.74
N CYS A 89 -6.71 -17.69 -3.39
CA CYS A 89 -7.72 -18.75 -3.31
C CYS A 89 -8.63 -18.52 -2.09
N ASP A 90 -9.76 -19.21 -2.00
CA ASP A 90 -10.72 -19.00 -0.90
C ASP A 90 -10.10 -19.30 0.49
N GLU A 91 -9.14 -20.21 0.59
CA GLU A 91 -8.43 -20.53 1.85
C GLU A 91 -7.56 -19.38 2.34
N HIS A 92 -6.94 -18.64 1.42
CA HIS A 92 -6.01 -17.56 1.72
C HIS A 92 -6.63 -16.17 1.61
N ALA A 93 -7.93 -16.07 1.33
CA ALA A 93 -8.62 -14.81 1.05
C ALA A 93 -8.88 -13.98 2.32
N THR A 94 -7.82 -13.49 2.95
CA THR A 94 -7.86 -12.63 4.14
C THR A 94 -7.19 -11.27 3.87
N LYS A 95 -7.55 -10.27 4.68
CA LYS A 95 -6.92 -8.94 4.61
C LYS A 95 -5.43 -9.04 4.94
N GLU A 96 -5.07 -9.86 5.91
CA GLU A 96 -3.70 -10.06 6.39
C GLU A 96 -2.83 -10.70 5.31
N THR A 97 -3.33 -11.75 4.64
CA THR A 97 -2.61 -12.36 3.51
C THR A 97 -2.51 -11.40 2.32
N ALA A 98 -3.54 -10.58 2.08
CA ALA A 98 -3.49 -9.56 1.05
C ALA A 98 -2.43 -8.49 1.34
N ILE A 99 -2.32 -8.01 2.59
CA ILE A 99 -1.26 -7.10 3.05
C ILE A 99 0.12 -7.70 2.80
N GLN A 100 0.31 -8.98 3.16
CA GLN A 100 1.58 -9.68 2.96
C GLN A 100 1.95 -9.81 1.48
N VAL A 101 1.02 -10.26 0.64
CA VAL A 101 1.25 -10.46 -0.79
C VAL A 101 1.53 -9.13 -1.50
N MET A 102 0.86 -8.05 -1.09
CA MET A 102 1.10 -6.70 -1.61
C MET A 102 2.34 -6.03 -1.00
N GLN A 103 3.05 -6.69 -0.08
CA GLN A 103 4.25 -6.18 0.60
C GLN A 103 3.99 -4.86 1.34
N LEU A 104 2.87 -4.79 2.08
CA LEU A 104 2.43 -3.62 2.84
C LEU A 104 2.74 -3.73 4.34
N ASP A 105 3.48 -4.76 4.75
CA ASP A 105 3.85 -5.11 6.12
C ASP A 105 5.01 -4.29 6.69
N GLY A 106 5.64 -3.42 5.89
CA GLY A 106 6.67 -2.47 6.32
C GLY A 106 6.35 -1.01 6.00
N PRO A 107 7.30 -0.08 6.26
CA PRO A 107 7.17 1.32 5.87
C PRO A 107 6.96 1.45 4.36
N ALA A 108 6.18 2.45 3.94
CA ALA A 108 5.95 2.68 2.52
C ALA A 108 7.22 3.15 1.79
N GLY A 109 7.57 2.46 0.69
CA GLY A 109 8.86 2.58 -0.01
C GLY A 109 9.87 1.61 0.62
N ASP A 110 10.16 0.45 0.02
CA ASP A 110 10.88 0.32 -1.26
C ASP A 110 10.26 -0.66 -2.28
N ALA A 111 9.05 -1.16 -2.07
CA ALA A 111 8.40 -2.06 -3.04
C ALA A 111 7.68 -1.26 -4.14
N TRP A 112 8.08 -1.49 -5.41
CA TRP A 112 7.57 -0.97 -6.70
C TRP A 112 8.44 0.00 -7.52
N PHE A 113 9.75 0.13 -7.24
CA PHE A 113 10.75 0.57 -8.24
C PHE A 113 12.14 -0.05 -7.96
N SER A 114 12.29 -1.34 -8.24
CA SER A 114 13.57 -1.95 -8.63
C SER A 114 13.34 -2.90 -9.78
#